data_AF-A0A4R6U1Y6-F1
#
_entry.id   AF-A0A4R6U1Y6-F1
#
_cell.length_a   1.000
_cell.length_b   1.000
_cell.length_c   1.000
_cell.angle_alpha   90.00
_cell.angle_beta   90.00
_cell.angle_gamma   90.00
#
_symmetry.space_group_name_H-M   'P 1'
#
loop_
_entity.id
_entity.type
_entity.pdbx_description
1 polymer ?
#
loop_
_entity_poly.entity_id
_entity_poly.type
_entity_poly.pdbx_seq_one_letter_code
_entity_poly.pdbx_strand_id
1 'polypeptide(L)'
;MKKRTFLLLLIAILLAAGLGMLVVEHQGYVLITWKNIRFESTLWVFLACIAVLLAGLYLLRMLACAVLASLGWVNPWSARNRKKRLDEAVNQGMLEFSRGNWQPALRQLSHAAKTSPQPLPYILAAARAAEKLQQRDTADQLLEEARTRLPESDLAIILCQAELYQQRGQQEQAQQLLQNAQRHNSENPELIERLYHVLLDNRDWGGLIGLVPDLYKIKSLSEGEVKAIEQRAWQGRLQAAGDLQQLNKVWNTMSSSLHRNASTVLAYCSQLITLGHAGEAEGLLRQQLEQNVDVALLQAYAQIPHADPERALQTAEGWLRQVPDDAMALFALGRLAVQARQWGRARDYYQSSLERRPTPQVYAELARLLNQMGDYKTGNELLATGIRLLERQNGDRID
;
A
#
# COMPACT_ATOMS: atom_id res chain seq x y z
N MET A 1 59.49 16.98 7.53
CA MET A 1 59.02 18.06 8.44
C MET A 1 60.12 19.00 8.95
N LYS A 2 61.43 18.65 8.93
CA LYS A 2 62.53 19.50 9.48
C LYS A 2 62.94 20.74 8.65
N LYS A 3 62.73 20.77 7.33
CA LYS A 3 63.15 21.91 6.48
C LYS A 3 62.20 23.13 6.55
N ARG A 4 60.88 22.90 6.68
CA ARG A 4 59.88 23.98 6.80
C ARG A 4 59.96 24.70 8.15
N THR A 5 60.20 23.96 9.23
CA THR A 5 60.41 24.54 10.56
C THR A 5 61.71 25.32 10.64
N PHE A 6 62.80 24.86 10.00
CA PHE A 6 64.05 25.61 9.93
C PHE A 6 63.92 26.91 9.12
N LEU A 7 63.24 26.88 7.98
CA LEU A 7 63.00 28.07 7.16
C LEU A 7 62.13 29.11 7.92
N LEU A 8 61.09 28.66 8.61
CA LEU A 8 60.24 29.53 9.44
C LEU A 8 61.02 30.15 10.60
N LEU A 9 61.93 29.39 11.22
CA LEU A 9 62.76 29.87 12.31
C LEU A 9 63.81 30.88 11.83
N LEU A 10 64.39 30.67 10.65
CA LEU A 10 65.33 31.61 10.02
C LEU A 10 64.63 32.91 9.58
N ILE A 11 63.41 32.82 9.03
CA ILE A 11 62.58 33.98 8.69
C ILE A 11 62.17 34.73 9.97
N ALA A 12 61.81 34.02 11.04
CA ALA A 12 61.47 34.64 12.32
C ALA A 12 62.66 35.38 12.95
N ILE A 13 63.87 34.83 12.85
CA ILE A 13 65.10 35.50 13.33
C ILE A 13 65.40 36.76 12.50
N LEU A 14 65.27 36.70 11.17
CA LEU A 14 65.44 37.85 10.28
C LEU A 14 64.41 38.96 10.55
N LEU A 15 63.15 38.58 10.78
CA LEU A 15 62.09 39.51 11.19
C LEU A 15 62.35 40.11 12.57
N ALA A 16 62.79 39.32 13.54
CA ALA A 16 63.14 39.80 14.88
C ALA A 16 64.34 40.76 14.85
N ALA A 17 65.35 40.46 14.03
CA ALA A 17 66.51 41.33 13.84
C ALA A 17 66.14 42.66 13.15
N GLY A 18 65.29 42.61 12.11
CA GLY A 18 64.79 43.81 11.42
C GLY A 18 63.90 44.69 12.30
N LEU A 19 63.01 44.08 13.10
CA LEU A 19 62.24 44.77 14.12
C LEU A 19 63.14 45.39 15.20
N GLY A 20 64.21 44.69 15.61
CA GLY A 20 65.21 45.20 16.54
C GLY A 20 65.95 46.45 16.04
N MET A 21 66.24 46.55 14.74
CA MET A 21 66.84 47.76 14.15
C MET A 21 65.87 48.95 14.13
N LEU A 22 64.60 48.73 13.76
CA LEU A 22 63.57 49.78 13.78
C LEU A 22 63.26 50.32 15.19
N VAL A 23 63.49 49.50 16.22
CA VAL A 23 63.37 49.90 17.63
C VAL A 23 64.41 50.95 18.04
N VAL A 24 65.59 50.94 17.41
CA VAL A 24 66.72 51.82 17.76
C VAL A 24 66.61 53.20 17.11
N GLU A 25 66.01 53.30 15.91
CA GLU A 25 65.92 54.56 15.15
C GLU A 25 64.84 55.53 15.64
N HIS A 26 63.78 55.04 16.32
CA HIS A 26 62.68 55.86 16.81
C HIS A 26 62.39 55.60 18.30
N GLN A 27 63.02 56.38 19.17
CA GLN A 27 62.77 56.40 20.62
C GLN A 27 61.46 57.13 20.96
N GLY A 28 60.33 56.65 20.45
CA GLY A 28 59.04 57.10 20.95
C GLY A 28 58.89 56.75 22.44
N TYR A 29 58.43 57.71 23.25
CA TYR A 29 58.13 57.47 24.66
C TYR A 29 56.62 57.56 24.90
N VAL A 30 56.13 56.75 25.83
CA VAL A 30 54.75 56.75 26.29
C VAL A 30 54.77 57.23 27.74
N LEU A 31 54.14 58.37 27.99
CA LEU A 31 54.01 58.96 29.32
C LEU A 31 52.54 58.92 29.72
N ILE A 32 52.24 58.10 30.74
CA ILE A 32 50.89 57.99 31.31
C ILE A 32 50.93 58.65 32.67
N THR A 33 50.18 59.74 32.83
CA THR A 33 50.04 60.44 34.11
C THR A 33 48.64 60.25 34.64
N TRP A 34 48.53 59.66 35.83
CA TRP A 34 47.26 59.59 36.55
C TRP A 34 47.46 60.04 38.00
N LYS A 35 46.86 61.19 38.36
CA LYS A 35 47.02 61.85 39.66
C LYS A 35 48.51 62.08 39.98
N ASN A 36 49.07 61.38 40.96
CA ASN A 36 50.48 61.49 41.37
C ASN A 36 51.39 60.41 40.78
N ILE A 37 50.87 59.47 39.98
CA ILE A 37 51.67 58.41 39.37
C ILE A 37 52.03 58.85 37.94
N ARG A 38 53.33 58.92 37.67
CA ARG A 38 53.87 59.11 36.31
C ARG A 38 54.56 57.83 35.88
N PHE A 39 54.07 57.21 34.83
CA PHE A 39 54.69 56.04 34.22
C PHE A 39 55.35 56.45 32.92
N GLU A 40 56.68 56.36 32.88
CA GLU A 40 57.49 56.68 31.71
C GLU A 40 58.07 55.37 31.17
N SER A 41 57.69 55.02 29.94
CA SER A 41 58.19 53.82 29.26
C SER A 41 58.51 54.14 27.81
N THR A 42 59.43 53.38 27.24
CA THR A 42 59.60 53.38 25.78
C THR A 42 58.35 52.78 25.13
N LEU A 43 58.01 53.26 23.93
CA LEU A 43 56.85 52.80 23.15
C LEU A 43 56.90 51.29 22.93
N TRP A 44 58.09 50.74 22.72
CA TRP A 44 58.31 49.31 22.51
C TRP A 44 58.10 48.45 23.75
N VAL A 45 58.53 48.91 24.93
CA VAL A 45 58.25 48.23 26.20
C VAL A 45 56.75 48.25 26.49
N PHE A 46 56.07 49.36 26.20
CA PHE A 46 54.62 49.46 26.37
C PHE A 46 53.87 48.51 25.43
N LEU A 47 54.25 48.43 24.14
CA LEU A 47 53.69 47.47 23.19
C LEU A 47 53.97 46.01 23.57
N ALA A 48 55.17 45.71 24.08
CA ALA A 48 55.50 44.38 24.57
C ALA A 48 54.63 43.98 25.77
N CYS A 49 54.42 44.88 26.73
CA CYS A 49 53.51 44.67 27.84
C CYS A 49 52.06 44.43 27.38
N ILE A 50 51.58 45.18 26.39
CA ILE A 50 50.26 44.95 25.78
C ILE A 50 50.21 43.57 25.12
N ALA A 51 51.23 43.18 24.36
CA ALA A 51 51.28 41.87 23.70
C ALA A 51 51.28 40.73 24.72
N VAL A 52 52.04 40.85 25.81
CA VAL A 52 52.05 39.87 26.92
C VAL A 52 50.69 39.83 27.62
N LEU A 53 50.06 40.98 27.87
CA LEU A 53 48.71 41.04 28.44
C LEU A 53 47.69 40.34 27.54
N LEU A 54 47.72 40.61 26.23
CA LEU A 54 46.83 39.98 25.25
C LEU A 54 47.08 38.47 25.13
N ALA A 55 48.34 38.04 25.12
CA ALA A 55 48.71 36.62 25.11
C ALA A 55 48.24 35.93 26.39
N GLY A 56 48.40 36.58 27.55
CA GLY A 56 47.91 36.12 28.84
C GLY A 56 46.39 35.98 28.85
N LEU A 57 45.65 37.00 28.41
CA LEU A 57 44.19 36.96 28.27
C LEU A 57 43.73 35.86 27.30
N TYR A 58 44.45 35.65 26.21
CA TYR A 58 44.16 34.57 25.25
C TYR A 58 44.36 33.19 25.88
N LEU A 59 45.47 32.98 26.58
CA LEU A 59 45.73 31.74 27.33
C LEU A 59 44.69 31.50 28.41
N LEU A 60 44.31 32.54 29.16
CA LEU A 60 43.32 32.44 30.23
C LEU A 60 41.94 32.11 29.67
N ARG A 61 41.55 32.71 28.53
CA ARG A 61 40.34 32.34 27.78
C ARG A 61 40.41 30.89 27.27
N MET A 62 41.53 30.46 26.72
CA MET A 62 41.72 29.08 26.23
C MET A 62 41.57 28.07 27.37
N LEU A 63 42.22 28.32 28.51
CA LEU A 63 42.12 27.49 29.71
C LEU A 63 40.69 27.49 30.27
N ALA A 64 40.04 28.64 30.35
CA ALA A 64 38.64 28.73 30.78
C ALA A 64 37.71 27.91 29.87
N CYS A 65 37.89 28.00 28.55
CA CYS A 65 37.14 27.19 27.59
C CYS A 65 37.43 25.69 27.74
N ALA A 66 38.68 25.29 27.96
CA ALA A 66 39.06 23.89 28.15
C ALA A 66 38.47 23.30 29.44
N VAL A 67 38.54 24.05 30.55
CA VAL A 67 37.96 23.65 31.84
C VAL A 67 36.44 23.56 31.73
N LEU A 68 35.77 24.57 31.18
CA LEU A 68 34.31 24.53 31.04
C LEU A 68 33.85 23.45 30.03
N ALA A 69 34.65 23.12 29.01
CA ALA A 69 34.38 21.99 28.11
C ALA A 69 34.53 20.64 28.83
N SER A 70 35.50 20.50 29.74
CA SER A 70 35.68 19.30 30.57
C SER A 70 34.57 19.11 31.62
N LEU A 71 33.98 20.21 32.11
CA LEU A 71 32.77 20.17 32.96
C LEU A 71 31.47 19.94 32.15
N GLY A 72 31.54 19.76 30.83
CA GLY A 72 30.37 19.50 29.97
C GLY A 72 29.45 20.71 29.73
N TRP A 73 29.88 21.91 30.16
CA TRP A 73 29.04 23.12 30.16
C TRP A 73 29.20 24.00 28.91
N VAL A 74 30.21 23.75 28.06
CA VAL A 74 30.38 24.44 26.76
C VAL A 74 30.66 23.39 25.69
N ASN A 75 29.86 23.18 24.64
CA ASN A 75 28.75 23.97 24.09
C ASN A 75 27.58 23.04 23.71
N PRO A 76 26.69 22.68 24.65
CA PRO A 76 25.42 21.98 24.35
C PRO A 76 24.47 22.81 23.46
N TRP A 77 24.79 24.09 23.25
CA TRP A 77 24.05 25.07 22.44
C TRP A 77 24.63 25.29 21.04
N SER A 78 25.68 24.56 20.66
CA SER A 78 26.09 24.49 19.26
C SER A 78 24.92 23.88 18.48
N ALA A 79 24.20 24.69 17.71
CA ALA A 79 23.14 24.23 16.82
C ALA A 79 23.61 23.06 15.94
N ARG A 80 24.91 23.04 15.58
CA ARG A 80 25.56 21.93 14.86
C ARG A 80 25.62 20.65 15.68
N ASN A 81 25.97 20.71 16.97
CA ASN A 81 26.03 19.53 17.82
C ASN A 81 24.63 19.01 18.18
N ARG A 82 23.66 19.90 18.38
CA ARG A 82 22.26 19.51 18.58
C ARG A 82 21.71 18.77 17.36
N LYS A 83 21.94 19.32 16.15
CA LYS A 83 21.55 18.67 14.90
C LYS A 83 22.22 17.29 14.74
N LYS A 84 23.54 17.19 14.95
CA LYS A 84 24.24 15.89 14.91
C LYS A 84 23.67 14.85 15.87
N ARG A 85 23.30 15.25 17.10
CA ARG A 85 22.70 14.34 18.09
C ARG A 85 21.29 13.90 17.67
N LEU A 86 20.50 14.82 17.09
CA LEU A 86 19.20 14.50 16.52
C LEU A 86 19.35 13.51 15.36
N ASP A 87 20.24 13.80 14.41
CA ASP A 87 20.48 12.94 13.25
C ASP A 87 20.92 11.53 13.68
N GLU A 88 21.81 11.43 14.69
CA GLU A 88 22.22 10.15 15.25
C GLU A 88 21.04 9.41 15.91
N ALA A 89 20.24 10.10 16.73
CA ALA A 89 19.07 9.50 17.38
C ALA A 89 18.01 9.06 16.36
N VAL A 90 17.82 9.81 15.27
CA VAL A 90 16.91 9.43 14.18
C VAL A 90 17.43 8.22 13.43
N ASN A 91 18.72 8.20 13.07
CA ASN A 91 19.32 7.10 12.33
C ASN A 91 19.28 5.80 13.15
N GLN A 92 19.65 5.87 14.43
CA GLN A 92 19.53 4.73 15.34
C GLN A 92 18.07 4.33 15.52
N GLY A 93 17.16 5.29 15.73
CA GLY A 93 15.75 5.01 15.97
C GLY A 93 15.07 4.32 14.78
N MET A 94 15.38 4.79 13.56
CA MET A 94 14.89 4.18 12.32
C MET A 94 15.53 2.81 12.07
N LEU A 95 16.83 2.64 12.36
CA LEU A 95 17.50 1.34 12.25
C LEU A 95 16.87 0.30 13.18
N GLU A 96 16.63 0.67 14.44
CA GLU A 96 15.96 -0.18 15.42
C GLU A 96 14.50 -0.46 15.02
N PHE A 97 13.80 0.52 14.46
CA PHE A 97 12.46 0.34 13.90
C PHE A 97 12.46 -0.71 12.77
N SER A 98 13.39 -0.60 11.82
CA SER A 98 13.54 -1.57 10.71
C SER A 98 13.94 -2.96 11.17
N ARG A 99 14.67 -3.07 12.29
CA ARG A 99 15.03 -4.37 12.92
C ARG A 99 13.89 -5.01 13.70
N GLY A 100 12.77 -4.31 13.89
CA GLY A 100 11.66 -4.75 14.74
C GLY A 100 11.91 -4.57 16.24
N ASN A 101 12.95 -3.82 16.62
CA ASN A 101 13.24 -3.47 18.01
C ASN A 101 12.39 -2.26 18.42
N TRP A 102 11.11 -2.51 18.69
CA TRP A 102 10.11 -1.46 18.86
C TRP A 102 10.34 -0.56 20.09
N GLN A 103 10.80 -1.12 21.21
CA GLN A 103 11.02 -0.35 22.45
C GLN A 103 12.11 0.72 22.32
N PRO A 104 13.34 0.43 21.85
CA PRO A 104 14.35 1.46 21.61
C PRO A 104 13.93 2.42 20.51
N ALA A 105 13.28 1.93 19.43
CA ALA A 105 12.74 2.77 18.37
C ALA A 105 11.75 3.81 18.90
N LEU A 106 10.75 3.39 19.70
CA LEU A 106 9.77 4.28 20.32
C LEU A 106 10.44 5.38 21.15
N ARG A 107 11.43 5.03 22.00
CA ARG A 107 12.14 6.00 22.84
C ARG A 107 12.93 7.01 22.01
N GLN A 108 13.69 6.54 21.02
CA GLN A 108 14.57 7.41 20.22
C GLN A 108 13.76 8.30 19.27
N LEU A 109 12.73 7.75 18.62
CA LEU A 109 11.87 8.48 17.69
C LEU A 109 10.95 9.48 18.42
N SER A 110 10.41 9.14 19.58
CA SER A 110 9.64 10.11 20.40
C SER A 110 10.52 11.25 20.92
N HIS A 111 11.79 10.99 21.23
CA HIS A 111 12.75 12.05 21.57
C HIS A 111 13.09 12.93 20.36
N ALA A 112 13.29 12.32 19.19
CA ALA A 112 13.51 13.04 17.93
C ALA A 112 12.30 13.93 17.57
N ALA A 113 11.08 13.44 17.77
CA ALA A 113 9.84 14.20 17.56
C ALA A 113 9.76 15.48 18.42
N LYS A 114 10.28 15.48 19.64
CA LYS A 114 10.26 16.68 20.52
C LYS A 114 11.29 17.74 20.14
N THR A 115 12.34 17.35 19.43
CA THR A 115 13.52 18.21 19.18
C THR A 115 13.70 18.60 17.72
N SER A 116 13.10 17.85 16.79
CA SER A 116 13.13 18.13 15.37
C SER A 116 12.25 19.32 14.97
N PRO A 117 12.69 20.15 14.01
CA PRO A 117 11.82 21.15 13.37
C PRO A 117 10.70 20.52 12.51
N GLN A 118 10.87 19.27 12.06
CA GLN A 118 9.88 18.51 11.30
C GLN A 118 9.55 17.23 12.09
N PRO A 119 8.59 17.27 13.02
CA PRO A 119 8.40 16.18 13.96
C PRO A 119 7.51 15.05 13.42
N LEU A 120 6.70 15.31 12.39
CA LEU A 120 5.66 14.39 11.90
C LEU A 120 6.17 12.97 11.61
N PRO A 121 7.22 12.75 10.78
CA PRO A 121 7.64 11.39 10.43
C PRO A 121 8.07 10.58 11.67
N TYR A 122 8.67 11.27 12.65
CA TYR A 122 9.12 10.66 13.90
C TYR A 122 7.95 10.32 14.82
N ILE A 123 6.93 11.18 14.90
CA ILE A 123 5.72 10.88 15.67
C ILE A 123 4.98 9.69 15.06
N LEU A 124 4.80 9.66 13.73
CA LEU A 124 4.11 8.55 13.06
C LEU A 124 4.87 7.22 13.22
N ALA A 125 6.20 7.24 13.09
CA ALA A 125 7.02 6.05 13.30
C ALA A 125 7.00 5.60 14.78
N ALA A 126 7.03 6.54 15.73
CA ALA A 126 6.89 6.24 17.15
C ALA A 126 5.51 5.63 17.47
N ALA A 127 4.42 6.18 16.91
CA ALA A 127 3.07 5.64 17.09
C ALA A 127 2.95 4.21 16.56
N ARG A 128 3.52 3.92 15.38
CA ARG A 128 3.60 2.55 14.84
C ARG A 128 4.40 1.60 15.75
N ALA A 129 5.53 2.05 16.28
CA ALA A 129 6.34 1.25 17.20
C ALA A 129 5.57 0.96 18.52
N ALA A 130 4.86 1.96 19.05
CA ALA A 130 3.99 1.80 20.21
C ALA A 130 2.87 0.79 19.96
N GLU A 131 2.25 0.81 18.79
CA GLU A 131 1.22 -0.19 18.41
C GLU A 131 1.80 -1.61 18.37
N LYS A 132 3.00 -1.79 17.82
CA LYS A 132 3.68 -3.10 17.81
C LYS A 132 4.02 -3.61 19.21
N LEU A 133 4.21 -2.71 20.18
CA LEU A 133 4.37 -3.03 21.60
C LEU A 133 3.05 -3.25 22.34
N GLN A 134 1.91 -3.19 21.65
CA GLN A 134 0.56 -3.22 22.24
C GLN A 134 0.28 -2.04 23.19
N GLN A 135 1.04 -0.95 23.10
CA GLN A 135 0.85 0.26 23.92
C GLN A 135 -0.11 1.24 23.23
N ARG A 136 -1.36 0.82 23.06
CA ARG A 136 -2.39 1.53 22.26
C ARG A 136 -2.62 2.97 22.73
N ASP A 137 -2.73 3.18 24.04
CA ASP A 137 -2.93 4.52 24.62
C ASP A 137 -1.79 5.48 24.25
N THR A 138 -0.55 4.98 24.23
CA THR A 138 0.61 5.81 23.87
C THR A 138 0.65 6.12 22.38
N ALA A 139 0.23 5.18 21.53
CA ALA A 139 0.12 5.42 20.09
C ALA A 139 -0.94 6.50 19.80
N ASP A 140 -2.10 6.40 20.45
CA ASP A 140 -3.21 7.34 20.26
C ASP A 140 -2.85 8.74 20.81
N GLN A 141 -2.19 8.82 21.97
CA GLN A 141 -1.65 10.08 22.51
C GLN A 141 -0.65 10.74 21.57
N LEU A 142 0.24 9.97 20.95
CA LEU A 142 1.22 10.48 19.98
C LEU A 142 0.53 11.03 18.73
N LEU A 143 -0.51 10.37 18.22
CA LEU A 143 -1.26 10.85 17.07
C LEU A 143 -2.06 12.12 17.39
N GLU A 144 -2.65 12.23 18.59
CA GLU A 144 -3.30 13.46 19.03
C GLU A 144 -2.30 14.61 19.25
N GLU A 145 -1.10 14.32 19.77
CA GLU A 145 0.00 15.29 19.83
C GLU A 145 0.39 15.78 18.43
N ALA A 146 0.44 14.89 17.43
CA ALA A 146 0.68 15.29 16.04
C ALA A 146 -0.45 16.19 15.52
N ARG A 147 -1.71 15.83 15.75
CA ARG A 147 -2.90 16.56 15.26
C ARG A 147 -2.94 17.99 15.83
N THR A 148 -2.65 18.13 17.11
CA THR A 148 -2.65 19.44 17.80
C THR A 148 -1.48 20.33 17.39
N ARG A 149 -0.30 19.76 17.12
CA ARG A 149 0.89 20.53 16.69
C ARG A 149 0.93 20.86 15.21
N LEU A 150 0.35 20.00 14.37
CA LEU A 150 0.49 20.04 12.91
C LEU A 150 -0.87 19.87 12.22
N PRO A 151 -1.80 20.84 12.38
CA PRO A 151 -3.13 20.74 11.78
C PRO A 151 -3.09 20.70 10.23
N GLU A 152 -2.06 21.26 9.61
CA GLU A 152 -1.90 21.25 8.14
C GLU A 152 -1.56 19.86 7.57
N SER A 153 -1.07 18.92 8.40
CA SER A 153 -0.63 17.58 7.97
C SER A 153 -1.64 16.47 8.29
N ASP A 154 -2.93 16.83 8.40
CA ASP A 154 -3.99 15.95 8.89
C ASP A 154 -4.09 14.61 8.12
N LEU A 155 -3.87 14.63 6.79
CA LEU A 155 -3.98 13.42 5.97
C LEU A 155 -2.99 12.31 6.38
N ALA A 156 -1.72 12.64 6.61
CA ALA A 156 -0.71 11.64 6.98
C ALA A 156 -0.99 11.04 8.38
N ILE A 157 -1.54 11.85 9.28
CA ILE A 157 -1.97 11.41 10.61
C ILE A 157 -3.17 10.48 10.48
N ILE A 158 -4.16 10.84 9.66
CA ILE A 158 -5.33 10.01 9.37
C ILE A 158 -4.93 8.66 8.75
N LEU A 159 -4.04 8.65 7.76
CA LEU A 159 -3.58 7.41 7.13
C LEU A 159 -2.89 6.49 8.14
N CYS A 160 -2.05 7.06 9.01
CA CYS A 160 -1.42 6.30 10.09
C CYS A 160 -2.46 5.76 11.09
N GLN A 161 -3.42 6.59 11.50
CA GLN A 161 -4.48 6.18 12.43
C GLN A 161 -5.36 5.07 11.85
N ALA A 162 -5.74 5.17 10.56
CA ALA A 162 -6.47 4.13 9.86
C ALA A 162 -5.67 2.83 9.77
N GLU A 163 -4.36 2.91 9.51
CA GLU A 163 -3.47 1.76 9.56
C GLU A 163 -3.48 1.09 10.95
N LEU A 164 -3.39 1.87 12.03
CA LEU A 164 -3.45 1.32 13.40
C LEU A 164 -4.81 0.65 13.67
N TYR A 165 -5.93 1.25 13.25
CA TYR A 165 -7.24 0.63 13.36
C TYR A 165 -7.34 -0.71 12.62
N GLN A 166 -6.79 -0.80 11.40
CA GLN A 166 -6.72 -2.08 10.68
C GLN A 166 -5.89 -3.13 11.44
N GLN A 167 -4.75 -2.75 12.01
CA GLN A 167 -3.92 -3.67 12.80
C GLN A 167 -4.63 -4.17 14.07
N ARG A 168 -5.55 -3.36 14.62
CA ARG A 168 -6.40 -3.71 15.77
C ARG A 168 -7.64 -4.54 15.39
N GLY A 169 -7.87 -4.80 14.11
CA GLY A 169 -9.12 -5.44 13.62
C GLY A 169 -10.33 -4.50 13.63
N GLN A 170 -10.13 -3.20 13.85
CA GLN A 170 -11.16 -2.16 13.90
C GLN A 170 -11.47 -1.64 12.49
N GLN A 171 -11.96 -2.55 11.65
CA GLN A 171 -12.17 -2.35 10.22
C GLN A 171 -13.19 -1.25 9.90
N GLU A 172 -14.29 -1.18 10.65
CA GLU A 172 -15.33 -0.17 10.45
C GLU A 172 -14.83 1.24 10.81
N GLN A 173 -14.07 1.38 11.90
CA GLN A 173 -13.48 2.65 12.31
C GLN A 173 -12.48 3.16 11.27
N ALA A 174 -11.62 2.26 10.76
CA ALA A 174 -10.68 2.58 9.68
C ALA A 174 -11.42 3.08 8.44
N GLN A 175 -12.49 2.40 8.04
CA GLN A 175 -13.30 2.79 6.88
C GLN A 175 -13.91 4.17 7.05
N GLN A 176 -14.61 4.43 8.16
CA GLN A 176 -15.26 5.71 8.44
C GLN A 176 -14.25 6.86 8.44
N LEU A 177 -13.08 6.64 9.04
CA LEU A 177 -12.02 7.65 9.10
C LEU A 177 -11.51 8.01 7.70
N LEU A 178 -11.23 7.00 6.86
CA LEU A 178 -10.74 7.21 5.49
C LEU A 178 -11.82 7.84 4.57
N GLN A 179 -13.09 7.42 4.70
CA GLN A 179 -14.21 8.01 3.96
C GLN A 179 -14.41 9.50 4.30
N ASN A 180 -14.26 9.87 5.58
CA ASN A 180 -14.32 11.27 5.98
C ASN A 180 -13.14 12.07 5.39
N ALA A 181 -11.94 11.49 5.37
CA ALA A 181 -10.76 12.13 4.77
C ALA A 181 -10.89 12.33 3.25
N GLN A 182 -11.55 11.40 2.55
CA GLN A 182 -11.78 11.46 1.10
C GLN A 182 -12.54 12.73 0.70
N ARG A 183 -13.47 13.22 1.52
CA ARG A 183 -14.28 14.42 1.22
C ARG A 183 -13.44 15.67 0.98
N HIS A 184 -12.26 15.73 1.58
CA HIS A 184 -11.34 16.87 1.49
C HIS A 184 -10.08 16.56 0.68
N ASN A 185 -9.77 15.29 0.40
CA ASN A 185 -8.52 14.84 -0.21
C ASN A 185 -8.72 13.79 -1.32
N SER A 186 -9.76 13.94 -2.14
CA SER A 186 -10.15 12.94 -3.16
C SER A 186 -9.12 12.68 -4.27
N GLU A 187 -8.07 13.51 -4.38
CA GLU A 187 -7.03 13.37 -5.40
C GLU A 187 -5.77 12.64 -4.89
N ASN A 188 -5.67 12.35 -3.60
CA ASN A 188 -4.48 11.72 -3.04
C ASN A 188 -4.45 10.21 -3.36
N PRO A 189 -3.47 9.69 -4.12
CA PRO A 189 -3.44 8.29 -4.54
C PRO A 189 -3.41 7.29 -3.38
N GLU A 190 -2.56 7.54 -2.39
CA GLU A 190 -2.41 6.65 -1.21
C GLU A 190 -3.72 6.52 -0.43
N LEU A 191 -4.45 7.64 -0.26
CA LEU A 191 -5.75 7.60 0.43
C LEU A 191 -6.78 6.75 -0.32
N ILE A 192 -6.87 6.92 -1.63
CA ILE A 192 -7.83 6.21 -2.46
C ILE A 192 -7.48 4.73 -2.52
N GLU A 193 -6.20 4.37 -2.68
CA GLU A 193 -5.75 2.96 -2.64
C GLU A 193 -6.05 2.32 -1.28
N ARG A 194 -5.73 3.02 -0.18
CA ARG A 194 -6.01 2.52 1.18
C ARG A 194 -7.50 2.32 1.41
N LEU A 195 -8.31 3.28 1.01
CA LEU A 195 -9.77 3.23 1.13
C LEU A 195 -10.34 2.09 0.28
N TYR A 196 -9.85 1.90 -0.95
CA TYR A 196 -10.21 0.77 -1.80
C TYR A 196 -9.99 -0.57 -1.09
N HIS A 197 -8.80 -0.80 -0.54
CA HIS A 197 -8.49 -2.04 0.18
C HIS A 197 -9.41 -2.26 1.37
N VAL A 198 -9.64 -1.21 2.18
CA VAL A 198 -10.55 -1.29 3.34
C VAL A 198 -11.98 -1.61 2.92
N LEU A 199 -12.50 -0.97 1.87
CA LEU A 199 -13.86 -1.24 1.38
C LEU A 199 -14.00 -2.66 0.84
N LEU A 200 -12.97 -3.18 0.17
CA LEU A 200 -12.95 -4.54 -0.35
C LEU A 200 -12.94 -5.56 0.79
N ASP A 201 -12.11 -5.35 1.81
CA ASP A 201 -12.01 -6.22 2.99
C ASP A 201 -13.33 -6.26 3.77
N ASN A 202 -13.97 -5.09 3.93
CA ASN A 202 -15.23 -4.95 4.64
C ASN A 202 -16.45 -5.38 3.79
N ARG A 203 -16.24 -5.72 2.51
CA ARG A 203 -17.28 -6.03 1.52
C ARG A 203 -18.34 -4.91 1.41
N ASP A 204 -17.94 -3.67 1.62
CA ASP A 204 -18.79 -2.51 1.35
C ASP A 204 -18.80 -2.22 -0.15
N TRP A 205 -19.57 -3.03 -0.87
CA TRP A 205 -19.72 -2.92 -2.32
C TRP A 205 -20.31 -1.57 -2.74
N GLY A 206 -21.16 -0.97 -1.90
CA GLY A 206 -21.78 0.32 -2.19
C GLY A 206 -20.77 1.45 -2.16
N GLY A 207 -19.95 1.50 -1.10
CA GLY A 207 -18.84 2.44 -1.00
C GLY A 207 -17.82 2.25 -2.12
N LEU A 208 -17.51 0.99 -2.47
CA LEU A 208 -16.54 0.69 -3.53
C LEU A 208 -17.01 1.17 -4.90
N ILE A 209 -18.29 0.98 -5.25
CA ILE A 209 -18.88 1.52 -6.49
C ILE A 209 -18.77 3.05 -6.52
N GLY A 210 -19.02 3.72 -5.40
CA GLY A 210 -18.88 5.17 -5.28
C GLY A 210 -17.44 5.68 -5.44
N LEU A 211 -16.45 4.84 -5.13
CA LEU A 211 -15.02 5.16 -5.23
C LEU A 211 -14.46 5.01 -6.65
N VAL A 212 -15.12 4.26 -7.54
CA VAL A 212 -14.66 3.98 -8.92
C VAL A 212 -14.27 5.25 -9.70
N PRO A 213 -15.05 6.36 -9.69
CA PRO A 213 -14.66 7.58 -10.39
C PRO A 213 -13.34 8.17 -9.90
N ASP A 214 -13.03 8.04 -8.61
CA ASP A 214 -11.76 8.51 -8.04
C ASP A 214 -10.62 7.54 -8.37
N LEU A 215 -10.89 6.24 -8.45
CA LEU A 215 -9.93 5.23 -8.93
C LEU A 215 -9.45 5.52 -10.36
N TYR A 216 -10.32 6.00 -11.25
CA TYR A 216 -9.91 6.41 -12.60
C TYR A 216 -9.05 7.68 -12.62
N LYS A 217 -9.15 8.56 -11.61
CA LYS A 217 -8.34 9.78 -11.52
C LYS A 217 -6.92 9.49 -11.06
N ILE A 218 -6.76 8.52 -10.15
CA ILE A 218 -5.45 8.11 -9.67
C ILE A 218 -4.76 7.26 -10.76
N LYS A 219 -3.70 7.81 -11.37
CA LYS A 219 -2.98 7.14 -12.47
C LYS A 219 -2.13 5.93 -12.01
N SER A 220 -2.27 5.50 -10.77
CA SER A 220 -1.55 4.34 -10.23
C SER A 220 -2.14 3.01 -10.70
N LEU A 221 -3.43 2.99 -11.04
CA LEU A 221 -4.11 1.82 -11.59
C LEU A 221 -4.37 1.99 -13.08
N SER A 222 -4.21 0.91 -13.84
CA SER A 222 -4.58 0.87 -15.24
C SER A 222 -6.11 0.88 -15.40
N GLU A 223 -6.58 1.37 -16.55
CA GLU A 223 -8.02 1.38 -16.86
C GLU A 223 -8.65 -0.04 -16.79
N GLY A 224 -7.88 -1.07 -17.15
CA GLY A 224 -8.31 -2.46 -17.05
C GLY A 224 -8.49 -2.94 -15.61
N GLU A 225 -7.61 -2.54 -14.71
CA GLU A 225 -7.71 -2.88 -13.28
C GLU A 225 -8.91 -2.19 -12.63
N VAL A 226 -9.13 -0.90 -12.92
CA VAL A 226 -10.29 -0.17 -12.39
C VAL A 226 -11.61 -0.79 -12.89
N LYS A 227 -11.67 -1.18 -14.17
CA LYS A 227 -12.83 -1.92 -14.73
C LYS A 227 -13.06 -3.25 -14.01
N ALA A 228 -12.01 -4.00 -13.71
CA ALA A 228 -12.12 -5.26 -12.99
C ALA A 228 -12.61 -5.05 -11.54
N ILE A 229 -12.14 -3.99 -10.87
CA ILE A 229 -12.60 -3.60 -9.54
C ILE A 229 -14.09 -3.22 -9.57
N GLU A 230 -14.50 -2.39 -10.53
CA GLU A 230 -15.90 -2.00 -10.72
C GLU A 230 -16.79 -3.23 -10.93
N GLN A 231 -16.40 -4.15 -11.82
CA GLN A 231 -17.13 -5.39 -12.07
C GLN A 231 -17.27 -6.22 -10.80
N ARG A 232 -16.18 -6.43 -10.06
CA ARG A 232 -16.19 -7.18 -8.80
C ARG A 232 -17.10 -6.53 -7.76
N ALA A 233 -17.08 -5.20 -7.67
CA ALA A 233 -17.92 -4.46 -6.73
C ALA A 233 -19.41 -4.67 -7.04
N TRP A 234 -19.79 -4.55 -8.31
CA TRP A 234 -21.16 -4.78 -8.75
C TRP A 234 -21.61 -6.23 -8.56
N GLN A 235 -20.77 -7.21 -8.90
CA GLN A 235 -21.05 -8.63 -8.67
C GLN A 235 -21.29 -8.93 -7.18
N GLY A 236 -20.41 -8.41 -6.31
CA GLY A 236 -20.56 -8.56 -4.86
C GLY A 236 -21.85 -7.92 -4.34
N ARG A 237 -22.23 -6.75 -4.87
CA ARG A 237 -23.49 -6.08 -4.51
C ARG A 237 -24.72 -6.87 -4.93
N LEU A 238 -24.69 -7.50 -6.10
CA LEU A 238 -25.77 -8.37 -6.59
C LEU A 238 -25.90 -9.61 -5.71
N GLN A 239 -24.78 -10.27 -5.40
CA GLN A 239 -24.76 -11.47 -4.55
C GLN A 239 -25.18 -11.19 -3.09
N ALA A 240 -24.97 -9.98 -2.60
CA ALA A 240 -25.38 -9.56 -1.26
C ALA A 240 -26.89 -9.24 -1.14
N ALA A 241 -27.64 -9.17 -2.25
CA ALA A 241 -29.06 -8.83 -2.21
C ALA A 241 -29.89 -9.97 -1.60
N GLY A 242 -30.57 -9.71 -0.48
CA GLY A 242 -31.28 -10.75 0.28
C GLY A 242 -32.66 -11.12 -0.26
N ASP A 243 -33.23 -10.28 -1.12
CA ASP A 243 -34.57 -10.48 -1.70
C ASP A 243 -34.62 -9.97 -3.15
N LEU A 244 -35.69 -10.35 -3.88
CA LEU A 244 -35.87 -9.98 -5.28
C LEU A 244 -36.00 -8.46 -5.47
N GLN A 245 -36.62 -7.75 -4.53
CA GLN A 245 -36.83 -6.31 -4.65
C GLN A 245 -35.51 -5.54 -4.57
N GLN A 246 -34.64 -5.91 -3.64
CA GLN A 246 -33.28 -5.39 -3.50
C GLN A 246 -32.44 -5.73 -4.73
N LEU A 247 -32.52 -6.98 -5.19
CA LEU A 247 -31.78 -7.43 -6.37
C LEU A 247 -32.16 -6.61 -7.61
N ASN A 248 -33.47 -6.47 -7.87
CA ASN A 248 -33.99 -5.67 -8.99
C ASN A 248 -33.63 -4.19 -8.85
N LYS A 249 -33.65 -3.65 -7.62
CA LYS A 249 -33.21 -2.26 -7.36
C LYS A 249 -31.74 -2.08 -7.73
N VAL A 250 -30.87 -3.00 -7.33
CA VAL A 250 -29.45 -2.95 -7.70
C VAL A 250 -29.30 -3.04 -9.22
N TRP A 251 -29.92 -4.03 -9.85
CA TRP A 251 -29.87 -4.24 -11.30
C TRP A 251 -30.28 -3.00 -12.10
N ASN A 252 -31.38 -2.34 -11.70
CA ASN A 252 -31.90 -1.16 -12.38
C ASN A 252 -31.04 0.10 -12.20
N THR A 253 -30.17 0.14 -11.19
CA THR A 253 -29.23 1.26 -11.00
C THR A 253 -27.96 1.15 -11.84
N MET A 254 -27.71 -0.01 -12.44
CA MET A 254 -26.51 -0.25 -13.24
C MET A 254 -26.64 0.42 -14.62
N SER A 255 -25.50 0.81 -15.19
CA SER A 255 -25.46 1.34 -16.55
C SER A 255 -25.73 0.26 -17.60
N SER A 256 -26.13 0.69 -18.80
CA SER A 256 -26.35 -0.20 -19.94
C SER A 256 -25.09 -0.97 -20.36
N SER A 257 -23.89 -0.42 -20.13
CA SER A 257 -22.62 -1.12 -20.38
C SER A 257 -22.44 -2.33 -19.47
N LEU A 258 -22.86 -2.22 -18.20
CA LEU A 258 -22.78 -3.31 -17.24
C LEU A 258 -23.81 -4.41 -17.52
N HIS A 259 -24.99 -4.06 -18.04
CA HIS A 259 -25.99 -5.06 -18.46
C HIS A 259 -25.55 -5.92 -19.65
N ARG A 260 -24.60 -5.45 -20.46
CA ARG A 260 -24.02 -6.22 -21.57
C ARG A 260 -22.84 -7.09 -21.15
N ASN A 261 -22.33 -6.90 -19.94
CA ASN A 261 -21.20 -7.68 -19.45
C ASN A 261 -21.68 -9.05 -18.97
N ALA A 262 -21.17 -10.11 -19.60
CA ALA A 262 -21.53 -11.49 -19.27
C ALA A 262 -21.35 -11.80 -17.78
N SER A 263 -20.26 -11.36 -17.16
CA SER A 263 -19.98 -11.64 -15.74
C SER A 263 -21.00 -11.02 -14.78
N THR A 264 -21.50 -9.83 -15.12
CA THR A 264 -22.54 -9.13 -14.35
C THR A 264 -23.90 -9.80 -14.52
N VAL A 265 -24.25 -10.18 -15.75
CA VAL A 265 -25.47 -10.94 -16.05
C VAL A 265 -25.46 -12.27 -15.29
N LEU A 266 -24.33 -12.99 -15.30
CA LEU A 266 -24.17 -14.24 -14.54
C LEU A 266 -24.38 -14.03 -13.03
N ALA A 267 -23.80 -12.97 -12.46
CA ALA A 267 -23.98 -12.69 -11.03
C ALA A 267 -25.47 -12.44 -10.69
N TYR A 268 -26.17 -11.65 -11.51
CA TYR A 268 -27.60 -11.40 -11.34
C TYR A 268 -28.44 -12.68 -11.49
N CYS A 269 -28.23 -13.45 -12.56
CA CYS A 269 -28.92 -14.72 -12.80
C CYS A 269 -28.64 -15.73 -11.68
N SER A 270 -27.40 -15.81 -11.18
CA SER A 270 -27.04 -16.69 -10.07
C SER A 270 -27.78 -16.34 -8.78
N GLN A 271 -27.97 -15.04 -8.51
CA GLN A 271 -28.73 -14.59 -7.37
C GLN A 271 -30.23 -14.84 -7.55
N LEU A 272 -30.78 -14.59 -8.74
CA LEU A 272 -32.18 -14.93 -9.05
C LEU A 272 -32.46 -16.42 -8.80
N ILE A 273 -31.58 -17.31 -9.27
CA ILE A 273 -31.71 -18.76 -9.05
C ILE A 273 -31.66 -19.08 -7.55
N THR A 274 -30.74 -18.45 -6.80
CA THR A 274 -30.62 -18.63 -5.34
C THR A 274 -31.87 -18.16 -4.59
N LEU A 275 -32.52 -17.10 -5.07
CA LEU A 275 -33.78 -16.58 -4.54
C LEU A 275 -35.03 -17.35 -5.02
N GLY A 276 -34.86 -18.39 -5.86
CA GLY A 276 -35.98 -19.22 -6.36
C GLY A 276 -36.63 -18.73 -7.65
N HIS A 277 -36.09 -17.67 -8.28
CA HIS A 277 -36.61 -17.05 -9.51
C HIS A 277 -35.89 -17.56 -10.77
N ALA A 278 -35.71 -18.87 -10.89
CA ALA A 278 -34.96 -19.48 -12.00
C ALA A 278 -35.57 -19.21 -13.39
N GLY A 279 -36.90 -19.05 -13.48
CA GLY A 279 -37.57 -18.72 -14.75
C GLY A 279 -37.25 -17.31 -15.27
N GLU A 280 -37.12 -16.32 -14.39
CA GLU A 280 -36.69 -14.97 -14.77
C GLU A 280 -35.23 -14.97 -15.23
N ALA A 281 -34.38 -15.75 -14.56
CA ALA A 281 -32.98 -15.93 -14.96
C ALA A 281 -32.86 -16.58 -16.35
N GLU A 282 -33.67 -17.59 -16.63
CA GLU A 282 -33.72 -18.27 -17.93
C GLU A 282 -34.10 -17.31 -19.06
N GLY A 283 -35.18 -16.55 -18.88
CA GLY A 283 -35.64 -15.58 -19.87
C GLY A 283 -34.59 -14.50 -20.18
N LEU A 284 -33.91 -13.99 -19.14
CA LEU A 284 -32.83 -13.01 -19.32
C LEU A 284 -31.62 -13.61 -20.06
N LEU A 285 -31.19 -14.82 -19.69
CA LEU A 285 -30.07 -15.49 -20.36
C LEU A 285 -30.38 -15.75 -21.83
N ARG A 286 -31.61 -16.21 -22.14
CA ARG A 286 -32.07 -16.41 -23.52
C ARG A 286 -31.99 -15.11 -24.33
N GLN A 287 -32.51 -14.02 -23.79
CA GLN A 287 -32.48 -12.71 -24.45
C GLN A 287 -31.05 -12.21 -24.72
N GLN A 288 -30.11 -12.45 -23.80
CA GLN A 288 -28.71 -12.05 -23.97
C GLN A 288 -28.01 -12.93 -25.02
N LEU A 289 -28.23 -14.24 -24.98
CA LEU A 289 -27.66 -15.21 -25.93
C LEU A 289 -28.17 -15.01 -27.36
N GLU A 290 -29.39 -14.50 -27.54
CA GLU A 290 -29.92 -14.12 -28.85
C GLU A 290 -29.16 -12.93 -29.46
N GLN A 291 -28.63 -12.01 -28.65
CA GLN A 291 -27.89 -10.83 -29.11
C GLN A 291 -26.41 -11.15 -29.35
N ASN A 292 -25.79 -11.85 -28.41
CA ASN A 292 -24.39 -12.25 -28.50
C ASN A 292 -24.19 -13.58 -27.77
N VAL A 293 -23.71 -14.59 -28.48
CA VAL A 293 -23.48 -15.91 -27.91
C VAL A 293 -22.19 -15.89 -27.08
N ASP A 294 -22.36 -15.72 -25.77
CA ASP A 294 -21.31 -15.90 -24.79
C ASP A 294 -21.39 -17.30 -24.17
N VAL A 295 -20.25 -18.00 -24.17
CA VAL A 295 -20.16 -19.40 -23.74
C VAL A 295 -20.43 -19.56 -22.24
N ALA A 296 -20.06 -18.57 -21.41
CA ALA A 296 -20.31 -18.62 -19.97
C ALA A 296 -21.81 -18.42 -19.68
N LEU A 297 -22.49 -17.53 -20.42
CA LEU A 297 -23.95 -17.40 -20.37
C LEU A 297 -24.67 -18.69 -20.80
N LEU A 298 -24.18 -19.34 -21.85
CA LEU A 298 -24.74 -20.61 -22.34
C LEU A 298 -24.57 -21.74 -21.32
N GLN A 299 -23.43 -21.79 -20.62
CA GLN A 299 -23.19 -22.72 -19.52
C GLN A 299 -24.17 -22.51 -18.36
N ALA A 300 -24.43 -21.26 -17.98
CA ALA A 300 -25.41 -20.95 -16.94
C ALA A 300 -26.83 -21.31 -17.39
N TYR A 301 -27.18 -21.03 -18.65
CA TYR A 301 -28.47 -21.40 -19.23
C TYR A 301 -28.71 -22.92 -19.18
N ALA A 302 -27.69 -23.72 -19.51
CA ALA A 302 -27.76 -25.18 -19.45
C ALA A 302 -27.84 -25.77 -18.03
N GLN A 303 -27.54 -24.96 -17.00
CA GLN A 303 -27.63 -25.38 -15.60
C GLN A 303 -29.02 -25.19 -15.00
N ILE A 304 -29.82 -24.31 -15.58
CA ILE A 304 -31.19 -24.07 -15.14
C ILE A 304 -32.08 -25.26 -15.56
N PRO A 305 -32.95 -25.78 -14.67
CA PRO A 305 -33.99 -26.72 -15.06
C PRO A 305 -35.03 -26.04 -15.95
N HIS A 306 -35.16 -26.49 -17.18
CA HIS A 306 -36.11 -25.93 -18.14
C HIS A 306 -37.49 -26.57 -18.02
N ALA A 307 -38.55 -25.76 -18.15
CA ALA A 307 -39.92 -26.26 -18.20
C ALA A 307 -40.20 -27.10 -19.47
N ASP A 308 -39.59 -26.70 -20.59
CA ASP A 308 -39.57 -27.43 -21.87
C ASP A 308 -38.12 -27.64 -22.32
N PRO A 309 -37.47 -28.73 -21.88
CA PRO A 309 -36.07 -29.00 -22.19
C PRO A 309 -35.80 -29.25 -23.69
N GLU A 310 -36.78 -29.80 -24.43
CA GLU A 310 -36.61 -30.06 -25.87
C GLU A 310 -36.53 -28.75 -26.65
N ARG A 311 -37.43 -27.81 -26.34
CA ARG A 311 -37.39 -26.48 -26.95
C ARG A 311 -36.13 -25.73 -26.54
N ALA A 312 -35.72 -25.79 -25.27
CA ALA A 312 -34.50 -25.15 -24.79
C ALA A 312 -33.25 -25.68 -25.53
N LEU A 313 -33.18 -26.99 -25.77
CA LEU A 313 -32.12 -27.61 -26.55
C LEU A 313 -32.13 -27.12 -28.01
N GLN A 314 -33.29 -27.12 -28.68
CA GLN A 314 -33.40 -26.65 -30.06
C GLN A 314 -32.96 -25.18 -30.21
N THR A 315 -33.34 -24.31 -29.27
CA THR A 315 -32.90 -22.91 -29.26
C THR A 315 -31.38 -22.82 -29.10
N ALA A 316 -30.79 -23.57 -28.16
CA ALA A 316 -29.36 -23.58 -27.94
C ALA A 316 -28.56 -24.13 -29.13
N GLU A 317 -29.09 -25.10 -29.86
CA GLU A 317 -28.49 -25.59 -31.11
C GLU A 317 -28.48 -24.52 -32.21
N GLY A 318 -29.48 -23.62 -32.21
CA GLY A 318 -29.47 -22.43 -33.04
C GLY A 318 -28.29 -21.51 -32.71
N TRP A 319 -28.02 -21.29 -31.43
CA TRP A 319 -26.90 -20.47 -30.96
C TRP A 319 -25.54 -21.10 -31.24
N LEU A 320 -25.42 -22.44 -31.19
CA LEU A 320 -24.18 -23.16 -31.49
C LEU A 320 -23.63 -22.83 -32.88
N ARG A 321 -24.48 -22.50 -33.86
CA ARG A 321 -24.03 -22.14 -35.21
C ARG A 321 -23.06 -20.95 -35.22
N GLN A 322 -23.10 -20.10 -34.21
CA GLN A 322 -22.16 -18.97 -34.06
C GLN A 322 -20.83 -19.39 -33.42
N VAL A 323 -20.82 -20.50 -32.67
CA VAL A 323 -19.66 -21.03 -31.92
C VAL A 323 -19.52 -22.56 -32.09
N PRO A 324 -19.41 -23.08 -33.32
CA PRO A 324 -19.60 -24.51 -33.62
C PRO A 324 -18.54 -25.43 -33.00
N ASP A 325 -17.31 -24.94 -32.81
CA ASP A 325 -16.17 -25.73 -32.34
C ASP A 325 -15.79 -25.45 -30.87
N ASP A 326 -16.57 -24.64 -30.14
CA ASP A 326 -16.27 -24.37 -28.74
C ASP A 326 -16.62 -25.56 -27.83
N ALA A 327 -15.61 -26.09 -27.15
CA ALA A 327 -15.75 -27.27 -26.29
C ALA A 327 -16.76 -27.06 -25.15
N MET A 328 -16.80 -25.85 -24.57
CA MET A 328 -17.71 -25.55 -23.48
C MET A 328 -19.12 -25.27 -24.00
N ALA A 329 -19.29 -24.71 -25.20
CA ALA A 329 -20.62 -24.62 -25.81
C ALA A 329 -21.22 -26.01 -26.08
N LEU A 330 -20.42 -26.95 -26.60
CA LEU A 330 -20.82 -28.35 -26.80
C LEU A 330 -21.15 -29.03 -25.47
N PHE A 331 -20.39 -28.76 -24.43
CA PHE A 331 -20.67 -29.28 -23.08
C PHE A 331 -22.03 -28.79 -22.54
N ALA A 332 -22.37 -27.51 -22.75
CA ALA A 332 -23.66 -26.96 -22.35
C ALA A 332 -24.83 -27.64 -23.08
N LEU A 333 -24.68 -27.90 -24.38
CA LEU A 333 -25.68 -28.65 -25.15
C LEU A 333 -25.84 -30.09 -24.68
N GLY A 334 -24.73 -30.76 -24.33
CA GLY A 334 -24.79 -32.08 -23.72
C GLY A 334 -25.67 -32.08 -22.47
N ARG A 335 -25.52 -31.08 -21.59
CA ARG A 335 -26.37 -30.91 -20.39
C ARG A 335 -27.83 -30.68 -20.73
N LEU A 336 -28.13 -29.82 -21.70
CA LEU A 336 -29.50 -29.60 -22.17
C LEU A 336 -30.11 -30.87 -22.78
N ALA A 337 -29.34 -31.64 -23.54
CA ALA A 337 -29.77 -32.90 -24.13
C ALA A 337 -30.04 -33.98 -23.05
N VAL A 338 -29.25 -34.01 -21.97
CA VAL A 338 -29.55 -34.82 -20.78
C VAL A 338 -30.88 -34.40 -20.17
N GLN A 339 -31.13 -33.10 -19.98
CA GLN A 339 -32.42 -32.62 -19.46
C GLN A 339 -33.60 -32.99 -20.37
N ALA A 340 -33.41 -32.94 -21.69
CA ALA A 340 -34.37 -33.37 -22.69
C ALA A 340 -34.48 -34.89 -22.85
N ARG A 341 -33.74 -35.69 -22.06
CA ARG A 341 -33.69 -37.16 -22.14
C ARG A 341 -33.26 -37.69 -23.53
N GLN A 342 -32.54 -36.88 -24.30
CA GLN A 342 -31.97 -37.25 -25.59
C GLN A 342 -30.56 -37.83 -25.40
N TRP A 343 -30.48 -38.98 -24.74
CA TRP A 343 -29.23 -39.58 -24.25
C TRP A 343 -28.17 -39.79 -25.33
N GLY A 344 -28.57 -40.25 -26.52
CA GLY A 344 -27.65 -40.44 -27.65
C GLY A 344 -26.99 -39.14 -28.08
N ARG A 345 -27.78 -38.08 -28.25
CA ARG A 345 -27.27 -36.75 -28.62
C ARG A 345 -26.41 -36.15 -27.51
N ALA A 346 -26.82 -36.32 -26.25
CA ALA A 346 -26.03 -35.88 -25.10
C ALA A 346 -24.64 -36.52 -25.10
N ARG A 347 -24.56 -37.83 -25.37
CA ARG A 347 -23.28 -38.56 -25.49
C ARG A 347 -22.43 -37.97 -26.61
N ASP A 348 -23.00 -37.75 -27.78
CA ASP A 348 -22.28 -37.24 -28.94
C ASP A 348 -21.74 -35.81 -28.70
N TYR A 349 -22.52 -34.94 -28.05
CA TYR A 349 -22.08 -33.60 -27.64
C TYR A 349 -20.95 -33.64 -26.61
N TYR A 350 -21.07 -34.50 -25.58
CA TYR A 350 -20.02 -34.65 -24.57
C TYR A 350 -18.72 -35.24 -25.14
N GLN A 351 -18.82 -36.23 -26.03
CA GLN A 351 -17.65 -36.78 -26.73
C GLN A 351 -16.98 -35.70 -27.59
N SER A 352 -17.78 -34.96 -28.36
CA SER A 352 -17.29 -33.84 -29.16
C SER A 352 -16.57 -32.82 -28.28
N SER A 353 -17.16 -32.43 -27.15
CA SER A 353 -16.52 -31.52 -26.17
C SER A 353 -15.17 -32.05 -25.67
N LEU A 354 -15.09 -33.33 -25.28
CA LEU A 354 -13.86 -33.97 -24.81
C LEU A 354 -12.76 -34.01 -25.87
N GLU A 355 -13.11 -34.27 -27.13
CA GLU A 355 -12.16 -34.26 -28.25
C GLU A 355 -11.50 -32.89 -28.43
N ARG A 356 -12.24 -31.79 -28.20
CA ARG A 356 -11.70 -30.42 -28.34
C ARG A 356 -10.93 -30.02 -27.09
N ARG A 357 -11.51 -30.24 -25.90
CA ARG A 357 -10.89 -29.90 -24.62
C ARG A 357 -11.22 -30.93 -23.55
N PRO A 358 -10.31 -31.86 -23.25
CA PRO A 358 -10.47 -32.79 -22.15
C PRO A 358 -10.54 -32.02 -20.82
N THR A 359 -11.65 -32.15 -20.10
CA THR A 359 -11.80 -31.59 -18.75
C THR A 359 -12.37 -32.64 -17.81
N PRO A 360 -11.93 -32.68 -16.53
CA PRO A 360 -12.44 -33.64 -15.55
C PRO A 360 -13.97 -33.60 -15.41
N GLN A 361 -14.56 -32.41 -15.53
CA GLN A 361 -16.00 -32.21 -15.42
C GLN A 361 -16.79 -32.89 -16.54
N VAL A 362 -16.34 -32.79 -17.80
CA VAL A 362 -17.01 -33.44 -18.93
C VAL A 362 -16.86 -34.97 -18.82
N TYR A 363 -15.70 -35.48 -18.39
CA TYR A 363 -15.54 -36.92 -18.11
C TYR A 363 -16.53 -37.43 -17.06
N ALA A 364 -16.70 -36.69 -15.96
CA ALA A 364 -17.63 -37.07 -14.89
C ALA A 364 -19.09 -37.03 -15.33
N GLU A 365 -19.49 -36.06 -16.16
CA GLU A 365 -20.85 -36.01 -16.71
C GLU A 365 -21.12 -37.08 -17.75
N LEU A 366 -20.19 -37.33 -18.67
CA LEU A 366 -20.30 -38.41 -19.65
C LEU A 366 -20.34 -39.79 -18.98
N ALA A 367 -19.49 -40.01 -17.96
CA ALA A 367 -19.53 -41.25 -17.18
C ALA A 367 -20.88 -41.45 -16.49
N ARG A 368 -21.44 -40.40 -15.87
CA ARG A 368 -22.78 -40.44 -15.26
C ARG A 368 -23.86 -40.79 -16.29
N LEU A 369 -23.80 -40.17 -17.48
CA LEU A 369 -24.71 -40.46 -18.58
C LEU A 369 -24.63 -41.93 -19.03
N LEU A 370 -23.42 -42.45 -19.27
CA LEU A 370 -23.22 -43.84 -19.70
C LEU A 370 -23.68 -44.86 -18.65
N ASN A 371 -23.43 -44.58 -17.38
CA ASN A 371 -23.93 -45.39 -16.28
C ASN A 371 -25.47 -45.40 -16.23
N GLN A 372 -26.14 -44.28 -16.51
CA GLN A 372 -27.60 -44.22 -16.64
C GLN A 372 -28.12 -45.01 -17.85
N MET A 373 -27.32 -45.10 -18.92
CA MET A 373 -27.63 -45.90 -20.11
C MET A 373 -27.29 -47.39 -19.94
N GLY A 374 -26.69 -47.81 -18.81
CA GLY A 374 -26.31 -49.19 -18.51
C GLY A 374 -24.90 -49.60 -18.95
N ASP A 375 -24.10 -48.69 -19.52
CA ASP A 375 -22.71 -48.95 -19.89
C ASP A 375 -21.75 -48.59 -18.74
N TYR A 376 -21.79 -49.41 -17.69
CA TYR A 376 -21.00 -49.19 -16.49
C TYR A 376 -19.49 -49.35 -16.70
N LYS A 377 -19.08 -50.18 -17.66
CA LYS A 377 -17.67 -50.45 -17.90
C LYS A 377 -17.00 -49.21 -18.48
N THR A 378 -17.54 -48.69 -19.58
CA THR A 378 -17.01 -47.48 -20.22
C THR A 378 -17.15 -46.27 -19.31
N GLY A 379 -18.28 -46.16 -18.57
CA GLY A 379 -18.49 -45.10 -17.61
C GLY A 379 -17.42 -45.06 -16.50
N ASN A 380 -17.08 -46.21 -15.90
CA ASN A 380 -16.06 -46.29 -14.86
C ASN A 380 -14.64 -46.01 -15.39
N GLU A 381 -14.32 -46.46 -16.61
CA GLU A 381 -13.03 -46.18 -17.27
C GLU A 381 -12.85 -44.67 -17.53
N LEU A 382 -13.90 -43.99 -17.98
CA LEU A 382 -13.89 -42.54 -18.18
C LEU A 382 -13.76 -41.78 -16.86
N LEU A 383 -14.46 -42.23 -15.80
CA LEU A 383 -14.35 -41.65 -14.47
C LEU A 383 -12.90 -41.74 -13.94
N ALA A 384 -12.28 -42.91 -14.04
CA ALA A 384 -10.89 -43.12 -13.64
C ALA A 384 -9.92 -42.23 -14.43
N THR A 385 -10.20 -42.02 -15.72
CA THR A 385 -9.40 -41.14 -16.57
C THR A 385 -9.56 -39.67 -16.17
N GLY A 386 -10.79 -39.23 -15.87
CA GLY A 386 -11.07 -37.89 -15.37
C GLY A 386 -10.37 -37.60 -14.03
N ILE A 387 -10.33 -38.58 -13.11
CA ILE A 387 -9.63 -38.46 -11.82
C ILE A 387 -8.11 -38.31 -12.04
N ARG A 388 -7.50 -39.15 -12.88
CA ARG A 388 -6.07 -39.04 -13.21
C ARG A 388 -5.70 -37.70 -13.83
N LEU A 389 -6.59 -37.13 -14.65
CA LEU A 389 -6.39 -35.80 -15.24
C LEU A 389 -6.42 -34.71 -14.15
N LEU A 390 -7.36 -34.80 -13.22
CA LEU A 390 -7.48 -33.86 -12.10
C LEU A 390 -6.27 -33.94 -11.15
N GLU A 391 -5.76 -35.15 -10.88
CA GLU A 391 -4.54 -35.36 -10.08
C GLU A 391 -3.32 -34.70 -10.72
N ARG A 392 -3.12 -34.86 -12.03
CA ARG A 392 -2.03 -34.21 -12.77
C ARG A 392 -2.13 -32.69 -12.71
N GLN A 393 -3.33 -32.13 -12.92
CA GLN A 393 -3.56 -30.69 -12.85
C GLN A 393 -3.30 -30.09 -11.46
N ASN A 394 -3.48 -30.88 -10.40
CA ASN A 394 -3.19 -30.45 -9.04
C ASN A 394 -1.71 -30.66 -8.66
N GLY A 395 -1.05 -31.69 -9.21
CA GLY A 395 0.39 -31.90 -9.03
C GLY A 395 1.24 -30.78 -9.63
N ASP A 396 0.92 -30.36 -10.86
CA ASP A 396 1.60 -29.26 -11.57
C ASP A 396 1.35 -27.86 -10.95
N ARG A 397 0.52 -27.76 -9.90
CA ARG A 397 0.27 -26.51 -9.16
C ARG A 397 1.06 -26.39 -7.86
N ILE A 398 1.71 -27.47 -7.43
CA ILE A 398 2.45 -27.54 -6.16
C ILE A 398 3.98 -27.44 -6.39
N ASP A 399 4.44 -27.74 -7.60
CA ASP A 399 5.79 -27.42 -8.11
C ASP A 399 5.80 -26.04 -8.78
#